data_AF-A0A8J5XJ42-F1
#
_entry.id   AF-A0A8J5XJ42-F1
#
_cell.length_a   1.000
_cell.length_b   1.000
_cell.length_c   1.000
_cell.angle_alpha   90.00
_cell.angle_beta   90.00
_cell.angle_gamma   90.00
#
_symmetry.space_group_name_H-M   'P 1'
#
loop_
_entity.id
_entity.type
_entity.pdbx_description
1 polymer ?
#
loop_
_entity_poly.entity_id
_entity_poly.type
_entity_poly.pdbx_seq_one_letter_code
_entity_poly.pdbx_strand_id
1 'polypeptide(L)'
;MLALTTAALAFAGPAVRAPARSVAHMSLSDLPGASIELGGKPWDPLGFAKLNALPTGSGPASNPSLKWLREAEVKHCRVAMLAFLGTAFQTFGPHLPGAAFSEPDWFKASYTFSAQNPGGAAQILLGIAIIEGSTFPEEFWEAGGGSRAAGALGFDPLGLSKGLPKAKADEMQLKELKNGRLAMIACAALASSKLIAGSVPYL
;
A
#
# COMPACT_ATOMS: atom_id res chain seq x y z
N MET A 1 28.55 -32.49 -67.04
CA MET A 1 28.79 -32.23 -65.61
C MET A 1 27.52 -31.60 -65.03
N LEU A 2 26.61 -32.43 -64.50
CA LEU A 2 25.35 -32.01 -63.87
C LEU A 2 25.48 -32.35 -62.38
N ALA A 3 25.58 -31.34 -61.50
CA ALA A 3 25.71 -31.53 -60.06
C ALA A 3 24.33 -31.55 -59.41
N LEU A 4 23.97 -32.68 -58.79
CA LEU A 4 22.73 -32.89 -58.05
C LEU A 4 22.94 -32.38 -56.61
N THR A 5 22.32 -31.26 -56.22
CA THR A 5 22.35 -30.76 -54.85
C THR A 5 21.20 -31.36 -54.04
N THR A 6 21.54 -32.19 -53.06
CA THR A 6 20.60 -32.75 -52.08
C THR A 6 20.28 -31.72 -50.99
N ALA A 7 19.04 -31.26 -50.91
CA ALA A 7 18.54 -30.45 -49.78
C ALA A 7 18.11 -31.37 -48.62
N ALA A 8 18.76 -31.25 -47.46
CA ALA A 8 18.38 -31.95 -46.25
C ALA A 8 17.20 -31.23 -45.56
N LEU A 9 16.04 -31.88 -45.49
CA LEU A 9 14.91 -31.45 -44.66
C LEU A 9 15.21 -31.84 -43.21
N ALA A 10 15.57 -30.87 -42.37
CA ALA A 10 15.72 -31.09 -40.93
C ALA A 10 14.34 -31.17 -40.26
N PHE A 11 14.07 -32.28 -39.58
CA PHE A 11 12.88 -32.49 -38.77
C PHE A 11 12.95 -31.66 -37.48
N ALA A 12 12.10 -30.64 -37.36
CA ALA A 12 11.94 -29.88 -36.12
C ALA A 12 11.08 -30.69 -35.14
N GLY A 13 11.67 -31.19 -34.06
CA GLY A 13 10.96 -31.90 -33.00
C GLY A 13 9.94 -31.00 -32.27
N PRO A 14 8.91 -31.58 -31.64
CA PRO A 14 7.88 -30.80 -30.95
C PRO A 14 8.48 -29.99 -29.81
N ALA A 15 8.17 -28.69 -29.78
CA ALA A 15 8.59 -27.78 -28.73
C ALA A 15 8.03 -28.22 -27.37
N VAL A 16 8.91 -28.46 -26.39
CA VAL A 16 8.50 -28.73 -25.01
C VAL A 16 7.89 -27.44 -24.45
N ARG A 17 6.57 -27.47 -24.24
CA ARG A 17 5.83 -26.35 -23.64
C ARG A 17 6.23 -26.27 -22.16
N ALA A 18 6.87 -25.18 -21.77
CA ALA A 18 7.21 -24.93 -20.36
C ALA A 18 5.92 -24.96 -19.51
N PRO A 19 5.95 -25.53 -18.29
CA PRO A 19 4.79 -25.54 -17.42
C PRO A 19 4.39 -24.11 -17.08
N ALA A 20 3.11 -23.78 -17.29
CA ALA A 20 2.56 -22.51 -16.87
C ALA A 20 2.81 -22.33 -15.36
N ARG A 21 3.46 -21.22 -15.00
CA ARG A 21 3.75 -20.86 -13.61
C ARG A 21 2.42 -20.68 -12.89
N SER A 22 2.06 -21.62 -12.02
CA SER A 22 0.89 -21.49 -11.15
C SER A 22 1.12 -20.29 -10.24
N VAL A 23 0.41 -19.19 -10.51
CA VAL A 23 0.29 -18.06 -9.58
C VAL A 23 -0.50 -18.59 -8.39
N ALA A 24 0.19 -18.83 -7.27
CA ALA A 24 -0.45 -19.24 -6.03
C ALA A 24 -1.55 -18.22 -5.68
N HIS A 25 -2.79 -18.68 -5.64
CA HIS A 25 -3.94 -17.86 -5.29
C HIS A 25 -3.88 -17.63 -3.77
N MET A 26 -3.35 -16.48 -3.36
CA MET A 26 -3.23 -16.13 -1.95
C MET A 26 -4.63 -16.09 -1.33
N SER A 27 -4.89 -16.88 -0.29
CA SER A 27 -6.20 -16.95 0.35
C SER A 27 -6.31 -15.91 1.48
N LEU A 28 -7.55 -15.50 1.80
CA LEU A 28 -7.82 -14.55 2.89
C LEU A 28 -7.28 -15.00 4.26
N SER A 29 -7.25 -16.30 4.50
CA SER A 29 -6.75 -16.90 5.74
C SER A 29 -5.23 -16.87 5.86
N ASP A 30 -4.51 -16.75 4.75
CA ASP A 30 -3.04 -16.70 4.73
C ASP A 30 -2.50 -15.28 5.01
N LEU A 31 -3.39 -14.28 5.07
CA LEU A 31 -3.03 -12.89 5.30
C LEU A 31 -3.09 -12.51 6.79
N PRO A 32 -2.03 -11.89 7.32
CA PRO A 32 -2.08 -11.30 8.66
C PRO A 32 -3.05 -10.11 8.64
N GLY A 33 -3.97 -10.08 9.62
CA GLY A 33 -5.00 -9.04 9.71
C GLY A 33 -6.35 -9.49 10.28
N ALA A 34 -6.56 -10.81 10.44
CA ALA A 34 -7.68 -11.34 11.22
C ALA A 34 -7.45 -11.00 12.70
N SER A 35 -8.33 -10.19 13.27
CA SER A 35 -8.24 -9.83 14.68
C SER A 35 -9.02 -10.83 15.54
N ILE A 36 -8.57 -11.02 16.78
CA ILE A 36 -9.29 -11.82 17.77
C ILE A 36 -10.67 -11.24 18.08
N GLU A 37 -10.81 -9.91 18.00
CA GLU A 37 -12.06 -9.17 18.21
C GLU A 37 -13.16 -9.47 17.17
N LEU A 38 -12.75 -9.92 15.97
CA LEU A 38 -13.65 -10.30 14.88
C LEU A 38 -13.85 -11.83 14.83
N GLY A 39 -13.58 -12.51 15.96
CA GLY A 39 -13.73 -13.97 16.08
C GLY A 39 -12.63 -14.76 15.36
N GLY A 40 -11.45 -14.16 15.16
CA GLY A 40 -10.33 -14.79 14.46
C GLY A 40 -10.57 -14.98 12.95
N LYS A 41 -11.60 -14.33 12.40
CA LYS A 41 -11.95 -14.39 10.97
C LYS A 41 -11.63 -13.06 10.28
N PRO A 42 -11.20 -13.08 9.01
CA PRO A 42 -11.13 -11.88 8.18
C PRO A 42 -12.51 -11.22 8.09
N TRP A 43 -12.57 -9.92 8.37
CA TRP A 43 -13.82 -9.13 8.24
C TRP A 43 -13.97 -8.66 6.80
N ASP A 44 -14.90 -9.29 6.08
CA ASP A 44 -15.27 -8.92 4.71
C ASP A 44 -16.79 -9.14 4.51
N PRO A 45 -17.65 -8.22 4.99
CA PRO A 45 -19.10 -8.36 4.83
C PRO A 45 -19.57 -8.14 3.39
N LEU A 46 -18.80 -7.45 2.56
CA LEU A 46 -19.15 -7.09 1.18
C LEU A 46 -18.52 -8.02 0.13
N GLY A 47 -17.65 -8.93 0.52
CA GLY A 47 -17.04 -9.92 -0.37
C GLY A 47 -15.98 -9.35 -1.31
N PHE A 48 -15.36 -8.22 -0.97
CA PHE A 48 -14.39 -7.55 -1.85
C PHE A 48 -13.12 -8.37 -2.09
N ALA A 49 -12.80 -9.30 -1.19
CA ALA A 49 -11.69 -10.20 -1.39
C ALA A 49 -11.90 -11.24 -2.49
N LYS A 50 -13.15 -11.43 -2.96
CA LYS A 50 -13.51 -12.34 -4.06
C LYS A 50 -13.70 -11.61 -5.39
N LEU A 51 -13.42 -10.31 -5.46
CA LEU A 51 -13.56 -9.52 -6.70
C LEU A 51 -12.70 -10.06 -7.83
N ASN A 52 -11.51 -10.60 -7.53
CA ASN A 52 -10.65 -11.25 -8.52
C ASN A 52 -11.23 -12.55 -9.10
N ALA A 53 -12.22 -13.17 -8.46
CA ALA A 53 -12.89 -14.39 -8.89
C ALA A 53 -14.21 -14.13 -9.65
N LEU A 54 -14.64 -12.87 -9.78
CA LEU A 54 -15.85 -12.55 -10.54
C LEU A 54 -15.58 -12.68 -12.06
N PRO A 55 -16.43 -13.43 -12.79
CA PRO A 55 -16.35 -13.55 -14.24
C PRO A 55 -17.00 -12.33 -14.91
N THR A 56 -16.44 -11.14 -14.72
CA THR A 56 -16.85 -9.94 -15.45
C THR A 56 -15.70 -9.51 -16.34
N GLY A 57 -15.90 -9.67 -17.65
CA GLY A 57 -14.87 -9.48 -18.66
C GLY A 57 -14.39 -8.04 -18.75
N SER A 58 -13.14 -7.81 -18.34
CA SER A 58 -12.23 -6.80 -18.91
C SER A 58 -10.80 -6.99 -18.35
N GLY A 59 -10.22 -8.17 -18.60
CA GLY A 59 -8.78 -8.40 -18.43
C GLY A 59 -8.22 -8.33 -17.00
N PRO A 60 -6.93 -8.69 -16.80
CA PRO A 60 -6.25 -8.72 -15.49
C PRO A 60 -6.12 -7.36 -14.78
N ALA A 61 -6.59 -6.27 -15.40
CA ALA A 61 -6.57 -4.91 -14.87
C ALA A 61 -7.92 -4.44 -14.27
N SER A 62 -9.00 -5.22 -14.41
CA SER A 62 -10.34 -4.79 -14.00
C SER A 62 -10.69 -5.08 -12.54
N ASN A 63 -10.12 -6.16 -11.98
CA ASN A 63 -10.42 -6.58 -10.60
C ASN A 63 -9.17 -6.49 -9.72
N PRO A 64 -9.17 -5.70 -8.63
CA PRO A 64 -8.03 -5.58 -7.74
C PRO A 64 -7.74 -6.94 -7.10
N SER A 65 -6.48 -7.41 -7.18
CA SER A 65 -6.08 -8.64 -6.52
C SER A 65 -6.05 -8.46 -5.00
N LEU A 66 -6.23 -9.55 -4.25
CA LEU A 66 -6.22 -9.50 -2.78
C LEU A 66 -4.89 -8.94 -2.23
N LYS A 67 -3.78 -9.22 -2.92
CA LYS A 67 -2.46 -8.69 -2.59
C LYS A 67 -2.39 -7.17 -2.79
N TRP A 68 -3.02 -6.65 -3.84
CA TRP A 68 -3.14 -5.21 -4.08
C TRP A 68 -3.95 -4.52 -2.97
N LEU A 69 -5.10 -5.09 -2.58
CA LEU A 69 -5.92 -4.54 -1.49
C LEU A 69 -5.15 -4.48 -0.17
N ARG A 70 -4.35 -5.51 0.14
CA ARG A 70 -3.50 -5.51 1.34
C ARG A 70 -2.42 -4.43 1.29
N GLU A 71 -1.75 -4.25 0.15
CA GLU A 71 -0.76 -3.19 -0.01
C GLU A 71 -1.39 -1.80 0.14
N ALA A 72 -2.55 -1.59 -0.49
CA ALA A 72 -3.30 -0.36 -0.38
C ALA A 72 -3.66 -0.08 1.08
N GLU A 73 -4.14 -1.08 1.82
CA GLU A 73 -4.42 -0.96 3.25
C GLU A 73 -3.18 -0.54 4.04
N VAL A 74 -2.03 -1.20 3.85
CA VAL A 74 -0.79 -0.88 4.59
C VAL A 74 -0.30 0.52 4.28
N LYS A 75 -0.37 0.97 3.02
CA LYS A 75 -0.03 2.36 2.65
C LYS A 75 -0.92 3.37 3.36
N HIS A 76 -2.24 3.20 3.27
CA HIS A 76 -3.17 4.11 3.93
C HIS A 76 -2.95 4.10 5.44
N CYS A 77 -2.64 2.94 6.04
CA CYS A 77 -2.33 2.81 7.47
C CYS A 77 -1.13 3.70 7.84
N ARG A 78 -0.01 3.58 7.11
CA ARG A 78 1.21 4.34 7.37
C ARG A 78 0.99 5.85 7.17
N VAL A 79 0.31 6.25 6.10
CA VAL A 79 -0.03 7.65 5.83
C VAL A 79 -0.93 8.21 6.92
N ALA A 80 -1.96 7.46 7.35
CA ALA A 80 -2.86 7.89 8.41
C ALA A 80 -2.15 8.01 9.78
N MET A 81 -1.23 7.10 10.11
CA MET A 81 -0.43 7.23 11.34
C MET A 81 0.43 8.50 11.33
N LEU A 82 1.09 8.80 10.21
CA LEU A 82 1.89 10.01 10.06
C LEU A 82 1.01 11.27 10.10
N ALA A 83 -0.16 11.24 9.47
CA ALA A 83 -1.11 12.34 9.49
C ALA A 83 -1.61 12.64 10.93
N PHE A 84 -1.98 11.60 11.69
CA PHE A 84 -2.43 11.76 13.07
C PHE A 84 -1.31 12.31 13.98
N LEU A 85 -0.08 11.80 13.83
CA LEU A 85 1.06 12.35 14.56
C LEU A 85 1.35 13.81 14.17
N GLY A 86 1.24 14.14 12.89
CA GLY A 86 1.44 15.49 12.37
C GLY A 86 0.43 16.50 12.93
N THR A 87 -0.86 16.15 12.96
CA THR A 87 -1.91 17.02 13.54
C THR A 87 -1.72 17.19 15.04
N ALA A 88 -1.36 16.12 15.76
CA ALA A 88 -1.04 16.20 17.18
C ALA A 88 0.16 17.13 17.43
N PHE A 89 1.27 16.94 16.70
CA PHE A 89 2.49 17.74 16.84
C PHE A 89 2.23 19.23 16.57
N GLN A 90 1.45 19.55 15.53
CA GLN A 90 1.05 20.93 15.23
C GLN A 90 0.17 21.53 16.32
N THR A 91 -0.71 20.75 16.92
CA THR A 91 -1.60 21.22 18.01
C THR A 91 -0.82 21.52 19.29
N PHE A 92 0.26 20.79 19.58
CA PHE A 92 1.08 21.02 20.79
C PHE A 92 1.97 22.27 20.71
N GLY A 93 2.01 22.97 19.56
CA GLY A 93 2.72 24.23 19.40
C GLY A 93 4.17 24.23 18.89
N PRO A 94 4.96 23.12 18.86
CA PRO A 94 6.28 23.18 18.23
C PRO A 94 6.13 23.32 16.72
N HIS A 95 6.61 24.43 16.19
CA HIS A 95 6.69 24.68 14.75
C HIS A 95 8.14 24.95 14.33
N LEU A 96 8.44 24.70 13.06
CA LEU A 96 9.73 25.05 12.50
C LEU A 96 9.89 26.58 12.48
N PRO A 97 11.11 27.11 12.64
CA PRO A 97 11.36 28.54 12.55
C PRO A 97 11.06 29.02 11.12
N GLY A 98 10.10 29.94 10.98
CA GLY A 98 9.75 30.57 9.70
C GLY A 98 8.28 31.00 9.66
N ALA A 99 8.01 32.14 9.02
CA ALA A 99 6.65 32.68 8.88
C ALA A 99 5.70 31.69 8.17
N ALA A 100 6.25 30.80 7.34
CA ALA A 100 5.50 29.77 6.62
C ALA A 100 5.00 28.60 7.47
N PHE A 101 5.45 28.50 8.72
CA PHE A 101 5.12 27.40 9.62
C PHE A 101 4.39 27.89 10.88
N SER A 102 4.07 29.17 10.94
CA SER A 102 3.51 29.82 12.14
C SER A 102 1.99 29.68 12.27
N GLU A 103 1.33 29.00 11.34
CA GLU A 103 -0.13 28.85 11.36
C GLU A 103 -0.55 27.86 12.47
N PRO A 104 -1.36 28.28 13.45
CA PRO A 104 -1.74 27.44 14.59
C PRO A 104 -2.82 26.39 14.25
N ASP A 105 -3.57 26.59 13.16
CA ASP A 105 -4.59 25.65 12.72
C ASP A 105 -3.99 24.62 11.77
N TRP A 106 -3.88 23.36 12.23
CA TRP A 106 -3.36 22.24 11.44
C TRP A 106 -4.11 22.05 10.11
N PHE A 107 -5.40 22.39 10.06
CA PHE A 107 -6.20 22.22 8.85
C PHE A 107 -5.83 23.24 7.77
N LYS A 108 -5.51 24.47 8.19
CA LYS A 108 -5.12 25.55 7.27
C LYS A 108 -3.64 25.52 6.95
N ALA A 109 -2.80 25.04 7.89
CA ALA A 109 -1.35 25.04 7.78
C ALA A 109 -0.84 24.45 6.45
N SER A 110 -1.47 23.40 5.92
CA SER A 110 -1.10 22.79 4.63
C SER A 110 -1.32 23.74 3.44
N TYR A 111 -2.44 24.45 3.43
CA TYR A 111 -2.78 25.45 2.42
C TYR A 111 -1.88 26.69 2.53
N THR A 112 -1.71 27.22 3.75
CA THR A 112 -0.87 28.41 3.99
C THR A 112 0.59 28.14 3.62
N PHE A 113 1.11 26.94 3.96
CA PHE A 113 2.45 26.51 3.56
C PHE A 113 2.61 26.46 2.04
N SER A 114 1.63 25.89 1.32
CA SER A 114 1.68 25.77 -0.14
C SER A 114 1.57 27.13 -0.84
N ALA A 115 0.80 28.06 -0.27
CA ALA A 115 0.65 29.41 -0.79
C ALA A 115 1.90 30.28 -0.54
N GLN A 116 2.53 30.14 0.63
CA GLN A 116 3.69 30.95 1.01
C GLN A 116 5.01 30.39 0.45
N ASN A 117 5.11 29.06 0.30
CA ASN A 117 6.30 28.36 -0.18
C ASN A 117 5.93 27.27 -1.22
N PRO A 118 5.51 27.66 -2.43
CA PRO A 118 5.16 26.70 -3.48
C PRO A 118 6.35 25.80 -3.87
N GLY A 119 7.58 26.32 -3.79
CA GLY A 119 8.79 25.53 -4.03
C GLY A 119 9.02 24.43 -2.99
N GLY A 120 8.71 24.67 -1.72
CA GLY A 120 8.82 23.67 -0.65
C GLY A 120 7.77 22.57 -0.80
N ALA A 121 6.52 22.95 -1.12
CA ALA A 121 5.47 21.99 -1.43
C ALA A 121 5.82 21.12 -2.65
N ALA A 122 6.36 21.73 -3.72
CA ALA A 122 6.81 21.02 -4.90
C ALA A 122 7.95 20.04 -4.60
N GLN A 123 8.91 20.40 -3.73
CA GLN A 123 9.98 19.49 -3.30
C GLN A 123 9.44 18.28 -2.53
N ILE A 124 8.46 18.46 -1.66
CA ILE A 124 7.81 17.36 -0.93
C ILE A 124 7.10 16.42 -1.91
N LEU A 125 6.30 16.98 -2.83
CA LEU A 125 5.60 16.20 -3.84
C LEU A 125 6.56 15.45 -4.77
N LEU A 126 7.66 16.09 -5.17
CA LEU A 126 8.70 15.45 -5.98
C LEU A 126 9.38 14.31 -5.22
N GLY A 127 9.69 14.51 -3.94
CA GLY A 127 10.26 13.47 -3.08
C GLY A 127 9.34 12.25 -2.97
N ILE A 128 8.04 12.50 -2.74
CA ILE A 128 7.02 11.45 -2.73
C ILE A 128 6.96 10.75 -4.09
N ALA A 129 6.94 11.49 -5.19
CA ALA A 129 6.86 10.93 -6.53
C ALA A 129 8.06 10.03 -6.88
N ILE A 130 9.28 10.39 -6.47
CA ILE A 130 10.48 9.57 -6.70
C ILE A 130 10.44 8.30 -5.84
N ILE A 131 10.05 8.42 -4.57
CA ILE A 131 9.94 7.28 -3.67
C ILE A 131 8.86 6.31 -4.16
N GLU A 132 7.69 6.81 -4.53
CA GLU A 132 6.61 5.98 -5.07
C GLU A 132 7.00 5.38 -6.43
N GLY A 133 7.60 6.15 -7.33
CA GLY A 133 8.05 5.66 -8.63
C GLY A 133 9.10 4.54 -8.54
N SER A 134 10.03 4.63 -7.59
CA SER A 134 11.05 3.59 -7.37
C SER A 134 10.52 2.35 -6.63
N THR A 135 9.44 2.52 -5.87
CA THR A 135 8.87 1.45 -5.03
C THR A 135 7.79 0.65 -5.77
N PHE A 136 7.21 1.16 -6.87
CA PHE A 136 6.15 0.51 -7.64
C PHE A 136 6.57 0.26 -9.10
N PRO A 137 7.46 -0.71 -9.37
CA PRO A 137 7.74 -1.14 -10.74
C PRO A 137 6.48 -1.76 -11.38
N GLU A 138 6.39 -1.69 -12.71
CA GLU A 138 5.24 -2.09 -13.55
C GLU A 138 4.58 -3.42 -13.15
N GLU A 139 5.36 -4.39 -12.69
CA GLU A 139 4.89 -5.72 -12.24
C GLU A 139 3.85 -5.64 -11.11
N PHE A 140 3.86 -4.59 -10.28
CA PHE A 140 2.92 -4.45 -9.17
C PHE A 140 1.53 -3.95 -9.63
N TRP A 141 1.49 -3.19 -10.72
CA TRP A 141 0.26 -2.69 -11.34
C TRP A 141 -0.49 -3.80 -12.09
N GLU A 142 0.23 -4.81 -12.59
CA GLU A 142 -0.34 -5.99 -13.22
C GLU A 142 -0.72 -7.05 -12.17
N ALA A 143 -1.88 -6.86 -11.53
CA ALA A 143 -2.53 -7.86 -10.69
C ALA A 143 -1.75 -8.28 -9.41
N GLY A 144 -0.79 -7.48 -8.95
CA GLY A 144 0.05 -7.82 -7.79
C GLY A 144 1.21 -8.76 -8.12
N GLY A 145 1.75 -8.68 -9.34
CA GLY A 145 3.01 -9.31 -9.71
C GLY A 145 4.17 -8.90 -8.79
N GLY A 146 5.13 -9.81 -8.66
CA GLY A 146 6.32 -9.68 -7.80
C GLY A 146 6.33 -10.68 -6.63
N SER A 147 7.50 -11.19 -6.27
CA SER A 147 7.68 -12.13 -5.14
C SER A 147 7.62 -11.46 -3.76
N ARG A 148 7.51 -10.13 -3.70
CA ARG A 148 7.45 -9.38 -2.43
C ARG A 148 6.12 -9.58 -1.69
N ALA A 149 6.19 -9.69 -0.37
CA ALA A 149 5.02 -9.61 0.50
C ALA A 149 4.44 -8.19 0.46
N ALA A 150 3.12 -8.06 0.64
CA ALA A 150 2.46 -6.75 0.67
C ALA A 150 3.00 -5.90 1.82
N GLY A 151 3.39 -4.64 1.55
CA GLY A 151 3.95 -3.68 2.49
C GLY A 151 5.44 -3.82 2.77
N ALA A 152 6.11 -4.83 2.20
CA ALA A 152 7.54 -5.09 2.39
C ALA A 152 8.38 -4.26 1.40
N LEU A 153 8.72 -3.03 1.82
CA LEU A 153 9.51 -2.08 1.02
C LEU A 153 11.03 -2.20 1.24
N GLY A 154 11.49 -3.16 2.03
CA GLY A 154 12.91 -3.32 2.38
C GLY A 154 13.46 -2.23 3.32
N PHE A 155 12.61 -1.35 3.82
CA PHE A 155 12.97 -0.26 4.73
C PHE A 155 12.95 -0.72 6.19
N ASP A 156 14.05 -1.32 6.64
CA ASP A 156 14.28 -1.67 8.05
C ASP A 156 15.68 -1.21 8.51
N PRO A 157 15.87 0.11 8.75
CA PRO A 157 17.15 0.67 9.16
C PRO A 157 17.58 0.21 10.57
N LEU A 158 16.63 -0.18 11.42
CA LEU A 158 16.87 -0.61 12.80
C LEU A 158 17.01 -2.13 12.93
N GLY A 159 16.83 -2.88 11.85
CA GLY A 159 16.98 -4.35 11.85
C GLY A 159 15.94 -5.08 12.70
N LEU A 160 14.83 -4.43 13.04
CA LEU A 160 13.81 -4.96 13.95
C LEU A 160 13.03 -6.14 13.34
N SER A 161 13.18 -6.38 12.04
CA SER A 161 12.60 -7.53 11.33
C SER A 161 13.60 -8.67 11.07
N LYS A 162 14.92 -8.42 11.25
CA LYS A 162 15.96 -9.41 10.94
C LYS A 162 16.02 -10.49 12.02
N GLY A 163 15.79 -11.74 11.63
CA GLY A 163 15.91 -12.91 12.51
C GLY A 163 14.69 -13.21 13.37
N LEU A 164 13.55 -12.55 13.14
CA LEU A 164 12.33 -12.89 13.87
C LEU A 164 11.66 -14.16 13.30
N PRO A 165 11.13 -15.03 14.16
CA PRO A 165 10.30 -16.14 13.72
C PRO A 165 9.03 -15.60 13.03
N LYS A 166 8.53 -16.32 12.02
CA LYS A 166 7.37 -15.91 11.20
C LYS A 166 6.16 -15.46 12.05
N ALA A 167 5.88 -16.17 13.15
CA ALA A 167 4.81 -15.81 14.08
C ALA A 167 4.95 -14.41 14.71
N LYS A 168 6.18 -14.00 15.07
CA LYS A 168 6.43 -12.65 15.60
C LYS A 168 6.37 -11.58 14.51
N ALA A 169 6.77 -11.92 13.28
CA ALA A 169 6.61 -11.02 12.14
C ALA A 169 5.13 -10.75 11.84
N ASP A 170 4.31 -11.80 11.84
CA ASP A 170 2.85 -11.70 11.63
C ASP A 170 2.18 -10.92 12.78
N GLU A 171 2.63 -11.09 14.02
CA GLU A 171 2.16 -10.32 15.17
C GLU A 171 2.49 -8.82 15.05
N MET A 172 3.70 -8.47 14.62
CA MET A 172 4.09 -7.07 14.38
C MET A 172 3.28 -6.44 13.27
N GLN A 173 3.03 -7.18 12.18
CA GLN A 173 2.17 -6.73 11.09
C GLN A 173 0.71 -6.52 11.57
N LEU A 174 0.21 -7.39 12.44
CA LEU A 174 -1.11 -7.21 13.05
C LEU A 174 -1.17 -5.95 13.90
N LYS A 175 -0.11 -5.65 14.68
CA LYS A 175 0.00 -4.42 15.48
C LYS A 175 0.01 -3.18 14.60
N GLU A 176 0.79 -3.20 13.51
CA GLU A 176 0.80 -2.13 12.51
C GLU A 176 -0.60 -1.90 11.92
N LEU A 177 -1.26 -2.96 11.46
CA LEU A 177 -2.60 -2.86 10.87
C LEU A 177 -3.64 -2.35 11.88
N LYS A 178 -3.60 -2.79 13.13
CA LYS A 178 -4.54 -2.32 14.16
C LYS A 178 -4.36 -0.84 14.45
N ASN A 179 -3.12 -0.39 14.64
CA ASN A 179 -2.82 1.03 14.85
C ASN A 179 -3.19 1.87 13.62
N GLY A 180 -2.99 1.32 12.42
CA GLY A 180 -3.26 2.02 11.17
C GLY A 180 -4.75 2.18 10.89
N ARG A 181 -5.54 1.12 11.09
CA ARG A 181 -7.00 1.16 11.00
C ARG A 181 -7.59 2.17 11.99
N LEU A 182 -7.08 2.18 13.23
CA LEU A 182 -7.47 3.17 14.24
C LEU A 182 -7.11 4.59 13.79
N ALA A 183 -5.91 4.80 13.27
CA ALA A 183 -5.45 6.10 12.79
C ALA A 183 -6.29 6.62 11.61
N MET A 184 -6.73 5.77 10.68
CA MET A 184 -7.63 6.18 9.60
C MET A 184 -8.95 6.76 10.13
N ILE A 185 -9.54 6.07 11.11
CA ILE A 185 -10.80 6.51 11.75
C ILE A 185 -10.55 7.82 12.53
N ALA A 186 -9.43 7.91 13.23
CA ALA A 186 -9.05 9.10 13.99
C ALA A 186 -8.87 10.33 13.09
N CYS A 187 -8.18 10.19 11.94
CA CYS A 187 -8.02 11.28 10.98
C CYS A 187 -9.37 11.73 10.39
N ALA A 188 -10.26 10.80 10.07
CA ALA A 188 -11.60 11.13 9.60
C ALA A 188 -12.43 11.85 10.68
N ALA A 189 -12.35 11.39 11.93
CA ALA A 189 -12.99 12.02 13.08
C ALA A 189 -12.48 13.46 13.28
N LEU A 190 -11.15 13.67 13.27
CA LEU A 190 -10.54 15.00 13.38
C LEU A 190 -11.00 15.93 12.25
N ALA A 191 -11.03 15.46 11.00
CA ALA A 191 -11.56 16.24 9.89
C ALA A 191 -13.05 16.60 10.07
N SER A 192 -13.87 15.64 10.51
CA SER A 192 -15.30 15.88 10.75
C SER A 192 -15.54 16.89 11.88
N SER A 193 -14.76 16.82 12.97
CA SER A 193 -14.87 17.76 14.11
C SER A 193 -14.59 19.21 13.70
N LYS A 194 -13.68 19.41 12.74
CA LYS A 194 -13.34 20.74 12.21
C LYS A 194 -14.37 21.29 11.25
N LEU A 195 -14.96 20.44 10.40
CA LEU A 195 -15.97 20.85 9.43
C LEU A 195 -17.37 21.00 10.05
N ILE A 196 -17.68 20.17 11.04
CA ILE A 196 -18.98 20.11 11.71
C ILE A 196 -18.73 20.12 13.22
N ALA A 197 -18.94 21.27 13.85
CA ALA A 197 -18.77 21.43 15.29
C ALA A 197 -19.71 20.49 16.06
N GLY A 198 -19.19 19.76 17.05
CA GLY A 198 -19.96 18.82 17.87
C GLY A 198 -20.24 17.46 17.22
N SER A 199 -19.68 17.18 16.03
CA SER A 199 -19.81 15.86 15.37
C SER A 199 -19.10 14.73 16.11
N VAL A 200 -17.98 15.01 16.77
CA VAL A 200 -17.25 14.06 17.60
C VAL A 200 -17.27 14.56 19.03
N PRO A 201 -17.87 13.82 19.99
CA PRO A 201 -17.85 14.23 21.38
C PRO A 201 -16.40 14.29 21.87
N TYR A 202 -16.06 15.34 22.63
CA TYR A 202 -14.72 15.64 23.19
C TYR A 202 -13.68 16.26 22.24
N LEU A 203 -14.00 16.56 20.98
CA LEU A 203 -13.16 17.29 20.01
C LEU A 203 -13.88 18.52 19.44
#